data_AF-A0A212LYJ5-F1
#
_entry.id   AF-A0A212LYJ5-F1
#
_cell.length_a   1.000
_cell.length_b   1.000
_cell.length_c   1.000
_cell.angle_alpha   90.00
_cell.angle_beta   90.00
_cell.angle_gamma   90.00
#
_symmetry.space_group_name_H-M   'P 1'
#
loop_
_entity.id
_entity.type
_entity.pdbx_description
1 polymer ?
#
loop_
_entity_poly.entity_id
_entity_poly.type
_entity_poly.pdbx_seq_one_letter_code
_entity_poly.pdbx_strand_id
1 'polypeptide(L)'
;MQYVGRIVEIDKYQNRATYIKQGVKGADQNKWEKYPGGNGTYVIGGEYYGTCLDVKVYVYDIERCITFNVYEEVLRHTGKKKISAPMFERIENHKGEKIKITSDDERTFHFDIRQIVD
;
A
#
# COMPACT_ATOMS: atom_id res chain seq x y z
N MET A 1 -12.99 18.95 -11.39
CA MET A 1 -13.88 18.05 -12.18
C MET A 1 -14.06 16.71 -11.49
N GLN A 2 -15.14 15.98 -11.78
CA GLN A 2 -15.44 14.68 -11.20
C GLN A 2 -15.36 13.59 -12.27
N TYR A 3 -14.66 12.51 -11.96
CA TYR A 3 -14.43 11.37 -12.85
C TYR A 3 -14.98 10.10 -12.19
N VAL A 4 -15.40 9.14 -13.01
CA VAL A 4 -15.84 7.83 -12.55
C VAL A 4 -14.75 6.80 -12.83
N GLY A 5 -14.48 5.96 -11.83
CA GLY A 5 -13.55 4.85 -11.98
C GLY A 5 -14.07 3.58 -11.31
N ARG A 6 -13.27 2.52 -11.40
CA ARG A 6 -13.50 1.26 -10.70
C ARG A 6 -12.24 0.84 -9.97
N ILE A 7 -12.39 0.41 -8.72
CA ILE A 7 -11.29 -0.15 -7.96
C ILE A 7 -10.89 -1.49 -8.59
N VAL A 8 -9.66 -1.57 -9.09
CA VAL A 8 -9.14 -2.80 -9.71
C VAL A 8 -8.25 -3.60 -8.77
N GLU A 9 -7.67 -2.94 -7.77
CA GLU A 9 -6.74 -3.56 -6.82
C GLU A 9 -6.70 -2.75 -5.52
N ILE A 10 -6.58 -3.46 -4.40
CA ILE A 10 -6.30 -2.88 -3.08
C ILE A 10 -5.17 -3.74 -2.51
N ASP A 11 -4.05 -3.12 -2.14
CA ASP A 11 -2.91 -3.83 -1.59
C ASP A 11 -2.36 -3.13 -0.34
N LYS A 12 -1.96 -3.92 0.65
CA LYS A 12 -1.35 -3.44 1.89
C LYS A 12 -0.04 -4.14 2.14
N TYR A 13 1.03 -3.37 2.06
CA TYR A 13 2.39 -3.88 2.20
C TYR A 13 3.25 -2.97 3.07
N GLN A 14 4.37 -3.53 3.53
CA GLN A 14 5.34 -2.81 4.33
C GLN A 14 6.56 -2.47 3.48
N ASN A 15 6.91 -1.19 3.45
CA ASN A 15 8.12 -0.74 2.78
C ASN A 15 9.32 -1.00 3.69
N ARG A 16 10.25 -1.82 3.22
CA ARG A 16 11.46 -2.18 3.96
C ARG A 16 12.66 -2.26 3.03
N ALA A 17 13.79 -1.70 3.44
CA ALA A 17 15.09 -2.04 2.85
C ALA A 17 15.69 -3.21 3.61
N THR A 18 16.30 -4.14 2.88
CA THR A 18 17.13 -5.20 3.45
C THR A 18 18.54 -5.03 2.92
N TYR A 19 19.50 -4.83 3.83
CA TYR A 19 20.91 -4.72 3.48
C TYR A 19 21.52 -6.12 3.49
N ILE A 20 22.12 -6.52 2.38
CA ILE A 20 22.72 -7.85 2.20
C ILE A 20 24.20 -7.77 1.88
N LYS A 21 24.96 -8.80 2.26
CA LYS A 21 26.36 -8.99 1.88
C LYS A 21 26.55 -10.38 1.28
N GLN A 22 27.37 -10.49 0.24
CA GLN A 22 27.73 -11.76 -0.37
C GLN A 22 28.73 -12.53 0.50
N GLY A 23 28.50 -13.83 0.68
CA GLY A 23 29.39 -14.71 1.44
C GLY A 23 28.65 -15.74 2.29
N VAL A 24 29.42 -16.42 3.14
CA VAL A 24 28.89 -17.43 4.07
C VAL A 24 28.22 -16.73 5.26
N LYS A 25 27.05 -17.25 5.66
CA LYS A 25 26.28 -16.77 6.81
C LYS A 25 27.15 -16.78 8.08
N GLY A 26 27.26 -15.63 8.74
CA GLY A 26 27.91 -15.52 10.06
C GLY A 26 27.03 -16.04 11.20
N ALA A 27 27.62 -16.22 12.39
CA ALA A 27 26.93 -16.77 13.57
C ALA A 27 25.69 -15.95 14.01
N ASP A 28 25.71 -14.63 13.76
CA ASP A 28 24.68 -13.69 14.18
C ASP A 28 23.42 -13.68 13.32
N GLN A 29 23.30 -14.53 12.30
CA GLN A 29 22.21 -14.43 11.32
C GLN A 29 20.81 -14.66 11.88
N ASN A 30 20.68 -15.32 13.04
CA ASN A 30 19.39 -15.53 13.69
C ASN A 30 18.66 -14.21 14.01
N LYS A 31 19.38 -13.10 14.21
CA LYS A 31 18.76 -11.80 14.48
C LYS A 31 18.05 -11.18 13.27
N TRP A 32 18.30 -11.71 12.07
CA TRP A 32 17.78 -11.18 10.80
C TRP A 32 16.76 -12.10 10.13
N GLU A 33 16.25 -13.11 10.82
CA GLU A 33 15.31 -14.11 10.26
C GLU A 33 14.03 -13.49 9.66
N LYS A 34 13.64 -12.30 10.12
CA LYS A 34 12.46 -11.56 9.63
C LYS A 34 12.70 -10.77 8.33
N TYR A 35 13.92 -10.81 7.79
CA TYR A 35 14.30 -10.09 6.59
C TYR A 35 14.55 -11.07 5.43
N PRO A 36 14.04 -10.78 4.23
CA PRO A 36 14.25 -11.64 3.06
C PRO A 36 15.73 -11.60 2.62
N GLY A 37 16.41 -12.74 2.68
CA GLY A 37 17.79 -12.93 2.19
C GLY A 37 17.96 -14.29 1.50
N GLY A 38 18.84 -14.39 0.50
CA GLY A 38 19.00 -15.60 -0.31
C GLY A 38 20.16 -15.52 -1.33
N ASN A 39 20.35 -16.57 -2.14
CA ASN A 39 21.33 -16.63 -3.25
C ASN A 39 22.79 -16.27 -2.88
N GLY A 40 23.38 -16.94 -1.89
CA GLY A 40 24.78 -16.70 -1.52
C GLY A 40 25.03 -15.35 -0.85
N THR A 41 23.98 -14.69 -0.38
CA THR A 41 24.04 -13.49 0.44
C THR A 41 23.41 -13.71 1.81
N TYR A 42 23.79 -12.88 2.78
CA TYR A 42 23.26 -12.89 4.13
C TYR A 42 22.92 -11.46 4.57
N VAL A 43 21.96 -11.33 5.50
CA VAL A 43 21.42 -10.03 5.91
C VAL A 43 22.37 -9.37 6.91
N ILE A 44 22.68 -8.09 6.69
CA ILE A 44 23.53 -7.27 7.56
C ILE A 44 22.77 -6.12 8.22
N GLY A 45 21.55 -5.87 7.80
CA GLY A 45 20.68 -4.87 8.39
C GLY A 45 19.34 -4.78 7.67
N GLY A 46 18.44 -3.98 8.23
CA GLY A 46 17.22 -3.60 7.53
C GLY A 46 16.60 -2.36 8.14
N GLU A 47 15.79 -1.71 7.33
CA GLU A 47 15.15 -0.43 7.65
C GLU A 47 13.67 -0.49 7.27
N TYR A 48 12.82 0.10 8.10
CA TYR A 48 11.37 0.14 7.89
C TYR A 48 10.95 1.55 7.52
N TYR A 49 10.34 1.71 6.35
CA TYR A 49 9.91 2.99 5.79
C TYR A 49 8.40 3.22 5.92
N GLY A 50 7.68 2.38 6.65
CA GLY A 50 6.25 2.51 6.86
C GLY A 50 5.41 1.42 6.18
N THR A 51 4.10 1.55 6.35
CA THR A 51 3.10 0.68 5.71
C THR A 51 2.34 1.53 4.69
N CYS A 52 2.07 0.95 3.52
CA CYS A 52 1.23 1.54 2.50
C CYS A 52 -0.10 0.79 2.42
N LEU A 53 -1.12 1.50 1.96
CA LEU A 53 -2.40 0.96 1.54
C LEU A 53 -2.70 1.59 0.19
N ASP A 54 -2.44 0.85 -0.87
CA ASP A 54 -2.57 1.31 -2.23
C ASP A 54 -3.93 0.89 -2.78
N VAL A 55 -4.71 1.87 -3.23
CA VAL A 55 -5.98 1.66 -3.92
C VAL A 55 -5.78 2.05 -5.38
N LYS A 56 -5.81 1.05 -6.26
CA LYS A 56 -5.67 1.25 -7.72
C LYS A 56 -7.05 1.35 -8.35
N VAL A 57 -7.26 2.43 -9.09
CA VAL A 57 -8.53 2.78 -9.71
C VAL A 57 -8.32 2.93 -11.21
N TYR A 58 -9.07 2.18 -12.01
CA TYR A 58 -9.17 2.43 -13.45
C TYR A 58 -10.20 3.54 -13.70
N VAL A 59 -9.78 4.65 -14.28
CA VAL A 59 -10.61 5.84 -14.53
C VAL A 59 -11.09 5.80 -15.97
N TYR A 60 -12.41 5.81 -16.18
CA TYR A 60 -12.98 5.54 -17.50
C TYR A 60 -12.69 6.67 -18.50
N ASP A 61 -12.84 7.93 -18.08
CA ASP A 61 -12.77 9.08 -18.98
C ASP A 61 -11.37 9.32 -19.58
N ILE A 62 -10.33 8.82 -18.89
CA ILE A 62 -8.92 8.98 -19.27
C ILE A 62 -8.22 7.65 -19.55
N GLU A 63 -8.99 6.55 -19.54
CA GLU A 63 -8.57 5.18 -19.86
C GLU A 63 -7.25 4.72 -19.19
N ARG A 64 -7.02 5.12 -17.93
CA ARG A 64 -5.79 4.77 -17.20
C ARG A 64 -6.03 4.42 -15.74
N CYS A 65 -5.08 3.68 -15.17
CA CYS A 65 -5.04 3.38 -13.75
C CYS A 65 -4.34 4.50 -12.97
N ILE A 66 -4.91 4.83 -11.81
CA ILE A 66 -4.32 5.74 -10.82
C ILE A 66 -4.24 5.00 -9.50
N THR A 67 -3.09 5.05 -8.84
CA THR A 67 -2.88 4.43 -7.53
C THR A 67 -2.84 5.51 -6.46
N PHE A 68 -3.64 5.33 -5.41
CA PHE A 68 -3.70 6.21 -4.25
C PHE A 68 -3.15 5.48 -3.02
N ASN A 69 -2.09 6.00 -2.41
CA ASN A 69 -1.67 5.54 -1.09
C ASN A 69 -2.51 6.27 -0.03
N VAL A 70 -3.43 5.55 0.60
CA VAL A 70 -4.44 6.10 1.51
C VAL A 70 -4.20 5.72 2.99
N TYR A 71 -3.07 5.08 3.30
CA TYR A 71 -2.83 4.50 4.64
C TYR A 71 -3.02 5.52 5.78
N GLU A 72 -2.30 6.64 5.71
CA GLU A 72 -2.36 7.69 6.74
C GLU A 72 -3.74 8.35 6.83
N GLU A 73 -4.42 8.50 5.70
CA GLU A 73 -5.74 9.12 5.65
C GLU A 73 -6.80 8.23 6.32
N VAL A 74 -6.74 6.92 6.07
CA VAL A 74 -7.58 5.93 6.76
C VAL A 74 -7.34 5.93 8.27
N LEU A 75 -6.08 6.02 8.71
CA LEU A 75 -5.76 6.08 10.15
C LEU A 75 -6.32 7.35 10.80
N ARG A 76 -6.17 8.51 10.14
CA ARG A 76 -6.70 9.79 10.63
C ARG A 76 -8.23 9.77 10.72
N HIS A 77 -8.91 9.29 9.67
CA HIS A 77 -10.37 9.23 9.62
C HIS A 77 -10.94 8.31 10.70
N THR A 78 -10.33 7.14 10.90
CA THR A 78 -10.82 6.14 11.86
C THR A 78 -10.33 6.33 13.30
N GLY A 79 -9.40 7.27 13.53
CA GLY A 79 -8.75 7.48 14.82
C GLY A 79 -7.93 6.27 15.29
N LYS A 80 -7.49 5.40 14.37
CA LYS A 80 -6.75 4.17 14.70
C LYS A 80 -5.25 4.38 14.54
N LYS A 81 -4.48 3.63 15.33
CA LYS A 81 -3.00 3.61 15.23
C LYS A 81 -2.47 2.68 14.13
N LYS A 82 -3.29 1.74 13.67
CA LYS A 82 -2.95 0.75 12.64
C LYS A 82 -4.21 0.21 11.99
N ILE A 83 -4.10 -0.20 10.72
CA ILE A 83 -5.14 -0.96 10.02
C ILE A 83 -5.02 -2.43 10.46
N SER A 84 -6.03 -2.94 11.16
CA SER A 84 -6.09 -4.36 11.57
C SER A 84 -6.44 -5.27 10.38
N ALA A 85 -6.28 -6.59 10.53
CA ALA A 85 -6.68 -7.54 9.48
C ALA A 85 -8.19 -7.47 9.16
N PRO A 86 -9.11 -7.46 10.15
CA PRO A 86 -10.55 -7.34 9.85
C PRO A 86 -10.93 -6.00 9.21
N MET A 87 -10.20 -4.93 9.53
CA MET A 87 -10.42 -3.63 8.90
C MET A 87 -9.93 -3.63 7.45
N PHE A 88 -8.78 -4.26 7.19
CA PHE A 88 -8.27 -4.40 5.84
C PHE A 88 -9.19 -5.25 4.98
N GLU A 89 -9.70 -6.37 5.49
CA GLU A 89 -10.66 -7.22 4.77
C GLU A 89 -11.94 -6.46 4.37
N ARG A 90 -12.46 -5.60 5.26
CA ARG A 90 -13.59 -4.72 4.94
C ARG A 90 -13.27 -3.76 3.80
N ILE A 91 -12.10 -3.12 3.84
CA ILE A 91 -11.63 -2.21 2.78
C ILE A 91 -11.45 -2.99 1.46
N GLU A 92 -10.85 -4.18 1.52
CA GLU A 92 -10.56 -5.02 0.36
C GLU A 92 -11.83 -5.47 -0.37
N ASN A 93 -12.94 -5.67 0.35
CA ASN A 93 -14.24 -6.04 -0.23
C ASN A 93 -14.81 -4.99 -1.19
N HIS A 94 -14.33 -3.74 -1.17
CA HIS A 94 -14.71 -2.72 -2.14
C HIS A 94 -14.03 -2.88 -3.52
N LYS A 95 -13.13 -3.86 -3.68
CA LYS A 95 -12.55 -4.18 -4.98
C LYS A 95 -13.64 -4.52 -6.00
N GLY A 96 -13.59 -3.87 -7.16
CA GLY A 96 -14.59 -3.98 -8.23
C GLY A 96 -15.71 -2.94 -8.16
N GLU A 97 -15.83 -2.19 -7.06
CA GLU A 97 -16.82 -1.13 -6.95
C GLU A 97 -16.49 0.07 -7.84
N LYS A 98 -17.55 0.76 -8.29
CA LYS A 98 -17.42 2.03 -9.00
C LYS A 98 -17.33 3.15 -7.98
N ILE A 99 -16.37 4.04 -8.17
CA ILE A 99 -16.10 5.16 -7.28
C ILE A 99 -16.02 6.47 -8.07
N LYS A 100 -16.11 7.57 -7.32
CA LYS A 100 -15.89 8.91 -7.83
C LYS A 100 -14.53 9.41 -7.36
N ILE A 101 -13.79 10.05 -8.27
CA ILE A 101 -12.56 10.75 -7.96
C ILE A 101 -12.65 12.18 -8.49
N THR A 102 -11.89 13.09 -7.91
CA THR A 102 -11.86 14.49 -8.34
C THR A 102 -10.48 14.88 -8.84
N SER A 103 -10.41 15.79 -9.80
CA SER A 103 -9.17 16.38 -10.29
C SER A 103 -9.46 17.75 -10.86
N ASP A 104 -8.58 18.72 -10.61
CA ASP A 104 -8.71 20.09 -11.12
C ASP A 104 -7.92 20.32 -12.41
N ASP A 105 -6.99 19.43 -12.76
CA ASP A 105 -6.01 19.60 -13.83
C ASP A 105 -5.77 18.34 -14.69
N GLU A 106 -6.54 17.27 -14.48
CA GLU A 106 -6.38 15.94 -15.10
C GLU A 106 -5.01 15.28 -14.86
N ARG A 107 -4.24 15.79 -13.92
CA ARG A 107 -2.91 15.26 -13.54
C ARG A 107 -2.88 14.84 -12.08
N THR A 108 -3.47 15.65 -11.21
CA THR A 108 -3.56 15.46 -9.78
C THR A 108 -4.96 15.00 -9.43
N PHE A 109 -5.08 13.77 -8.94
CA PHE A 109 -6.36 13.17 -8.59
C PHE A 109 -6.48 13.03 -7.09
N HIS A 110 -7.69 13.18 -6.59
CA HIS A 110 -8.05 13.03 -5.20
C HIS A 110 -9.09 11.92 -5.07
N PHE A 111 -8.84 11.04 -4.11
CA PHE A 111 -9.71 9.93 -3.76
C PHE A 111 -10.27 10.18 -2.37
N ASP A 112 -11.60 10.12 -2.24
CA ASP A 112 -12.27 10.23 -0.95
C ASP A 112 -12.35 8.87 -0.29
N ILE A 113 -11.55 8.67 0.78
CA ILE A 113 -11.44 7.41 1.53
C ILE A 113 -12.74 6.97 2.19
N ARG A 114 -13.70 7.87 2.40
CA ARG A 114 -15.02 7.52 2.95
C ARG A 114 -15.75 6.50 2.09
N GLN A 115 -15.46 6.46 0.78
CA GLN A 115 -16.03 5.49 -0.16
C GLN A 115 -15.64 4.03 0.11
N ILE A 116 -14.61 3.77 0.93
CA ILE A 116 -14.11 2.41 1.23
C ILE A 116 -13.94 2.15 2.73
N VAL A 117 -14.29 3.11 3.59
CA VAL A 117 -14.11 3.03 5.04
C VAL A 117 -15.43 3.15 5.81
N ASP A 118 -16.40 3.90 5.29
CA ASP A 118 -17.73 4.09 5.90
C ASP A 118 -18.73 3.04 5.37
#